data_AF-A0A3S9MYY9-F1
#
_entry.id   AF-A0A3S9MYY9-F1
#
_cell.length_a   1.000
_cell.length_b   1.000
_cell.length_c   1.000
_cell.angle_alpha   90.00
_cell.angle_beta   90.00
_cell.angle_gamma   90.00
#
_symmetry.space_group_name_H-M   'P 1'
#
loop_
_entity.id
_entity.type
_entity.pdbx_description
1 polymer ?
#
loop_
_entity_poly.entity_id
_entity_poly.type
_entity_poly.pdbx_seq_one_letter_code
_entity_poly.pdbx_strand_id
1 'polypeptide(L)'
;MSDYTNDTDHLQKQQSFLVEKVFFDLENHNEGLDQDKNYFSESDFATILIRAEHYGIAIYKIEAYKDKMLVRTDNHEAYRKKATMPQWYKTAFGKFKRTHKNMLYRAEFKVSQKLLDRQ
;
A
#
# COMPACT_ATOMS: atom_id res chain seq x y z
N MET A 1 26.37 1.11 16.57
CA MET A 1 26.52 0.50 15.22
C MET A 1 25.52 -0.63 14.96
N SER A 2 24.77 -1.12 15.98
CA SER A 2 23.87 -2.29 15.90
C SER A 2 22.46 -1.99 15.40
N ASP A 3 22.00 -0.74 15.45
CA ASP A 3 20.57 -0.45 15.28
C ASP A 3 20.18 -0.23 13.80
N TYR A 4 21.09 0.27 12.98
CA TYR A 4 20.85 0.53 11.54
C TYR A 4 20.74 -0.76 10.71
N THR A 5 21.42 -1.84 11.10
CA THR A 5 21.42 -3.11 10.35
C THR A 5 20.08 -3.84 10.48
N ASN A 6 19.43 -3.75 11.64
CA ASN A 6 18.14 -4.39 11.90
C ASN A 6 16.99 -3.72 11.12
N ASP A 7 17.01 -2.39 11.03
CA ASP A 7 15.98 -1.64 10.29
C ASP A 7 16.07 -1.90 8.77
N THR A 8 17.28 -2.00 8.23
CA THR A 8 17.49 -2.28 6.80
C THR A 8 17.04 -3.70 6.42
N ASP A 9 17.38 -4.69 7.24
CA ASP A 9 16.93 -6.08 7.05
C ASP A 9 15.40 -6.20 7.11
N HIS A 10 14.76 -5.52 8.07
CA HIS A 10 13.30 -5.49 8.18
C HIS A 10 12.65 -4.87 6.92
N LEU A 11 13.19 -3.75 6.42
CA LEU A 11 12.68 -3.10 5.21
C LEU A 11 12.79 -4.00 3.99
N GLN A 12 13.92 -4.71 3.83
CA GLN A 12 14.12 -5.61 2.70
C GLN A 12 13.18 -6.82 2.78
N LYS A 13 13.04 -7.46 3.95
CA LYS A 13 12.09 -8.54 4.18
C LYS A 13 10.65 -8.10 3.94
N GLN A 14 10.29 -6.90 4.37
CA GLN A 14 8.98 -6.33 4.09
C GLN A 14 8.75 -6.16 2.59
N GLN A 15 9.70 -5.59 1.85
CA GLN A 15 9.58 -5.43 0.40
C GLN A 15 9.42 -6.79 -0.30
N SER A 16 10.25 -7.78 0.04
CA SER A 16 10.13 -9.14 -0.49
C SER A 16 8.76 -9.75 -0.19
N PHE A 17 8.28 -9.63 1.05
CA PHE A 17 6.95 -10.12 1.44
C PHE A 17 5.84 -9.46 0.61
N LEU A 18 5.89 -8.14 0.45
CA LEU A 18 4.90 -7.41 -0.33
C LEU A 18 4.94 -7.84 -1.80
N VAL A 19 6.11 -7.97 -2.41
CA VAL A 19 6.24 -8.43 -3.80
C VAL A 19 5.68 -9.84 -3.97
N GLU A 20 6.05 -10.78 -3.11
CA GLU A 20 5.67 -12.18 -3.24
C GLU A 20 4.21 -12.47 -2.88
N LYS A 21 3.64 -11.74 -1.91
CA LYS A 21 2.32 -12.06 -1.33
C LYS A 21 1.24 -11.06 -1.68
N VAL A 22 1.60 -9.83 -2.03
CA VAL A 22 0.64 -8.73 -2.23
C VAL A 22 0.68 -8.19 -3.65
N PHE A 23 1.86 -8.00 -4.23
CA PHE A 23 2.03 -7.37 -5.55
C PHE A 23 2.26 -8.37 -6.69
N PHE A 24 2.32 -9.68 -6.39
CA PHE A 24 2.51 -10.70 -7.41
C PHE A 24 1.43 -10.61 -8.49
N ASP A 25 1.83 -10.77 -9.75
CA ASP A 25 0.93 -10.72 -10.92
C ASP A 25 0.21 -9.36 -11.09
N LEU A 26 0.76 -8.27 -10.52
CA LEU A 26 0.23 -6.91 -10.70
C LEU A 26 1.25 -6.03 -11.42
N GLU A 27 0.75 -5.11 -12.25
CA GLU A 27 1.58 -4.19 -13.02
C GLU A 27 1.93 -2.93 -12.22
N ASN A 28 3.22 -2.57 -12.20
CA ASN A 28 3.67 -1.32 -11.62
C ASN A 28 3.73 -0.22 -12.69
N HIS A 29 2.97 0.86 -12.49
CA HIS A 29 2.88 2.01 -13.39
C HIS A 29 3.65 3.23 -12.85
N ASN A 30 4.89 3.05 -12.39
CA ASN A 30 5.72 4.13 -11.84
C ASN A 30 6.36 5.06 -12.90
N GLU A 31 6.06 4.88 -14.19
CA GLU A 31 6.68 5.66 -15.26
C GLU A 31 6.37 7.17 -15.15
N GLY A 32 7.41 7.99 -14.97
CA GLY A 32 7.26 9.43 -14.75
C GLY A 32 6.72 9.80 -13.36
N LEU A 33 6.75 8.85 -12.43
CA LEU A 33 6.54 9.04 -11.00
C LEU A 33 7.83 8.67 -10.25
N ASP A 34 7.76 8.63 -8.93
CA ASP A 34 8.86 8.19 -8.07
C ASP A 34 9.18 6.70 -8.32
N GLN A 35 10.38 6.43 -8.86
CA GLN A 35 10.77 5.08 -9.29
C GLN A 35 10.91 4.09 -8.13
N ASP A 36 11.13 4.57 -6.91
CA ASP A 36 11.29 3.74 -5.70
C ASP A 36 9.94 3.32 -5.12
N LYS A 37 8.82 3.72 -5.74
CA LYS A 37 7.46 3.46 -5.29
C LYS A 37 6.67 2.67 -6.33
N ASN A 38 5.73 1.88 -5.83
CA ASN A 38 4.81 1.11 -6.65
C ASN A 38 3.48 1.85 -6.80
N TYR A 39 3.01 1.96 -8.04
CA TYR A 39 1.74 2.60 -8.41
C TYR A 39 0.91 1.62 -9.21
N PHE A 40 -0.36 1.47 -8.85
CA PHE A 40 -1.21 0.43 -9.40
C PHE A 40 -2.47 1.02 -10.01
N SER A 41 -3.00 0.32 -11.02
CA SER A 41 -4.32 0.60 -11.58
C SER A 41 -5.41 0.44 -10.53
N GLU A 42 -6.63 0.92 -10.81
CA GLU A 42 -7.76 0.75 -9.88
C GLU A 42 -8.05 -0.72 -9.57
N SER A 43 -8.03 -1.59 -10.58
CA SER A 43 -8.29 -3.03 -10.42
C SER A 43 -7.21 -3.71 -9.62
N ASP A 44 -5.93 -3.41 -9.91
CA ASP A 44 -4.80 -4.04 -9.22
C ASP A 44 -4.74 -3.58 -7.77
N PHE A 45 -4.98 -2.29 -7.54
CA PHE A 45 -5.03 -1.77 -6.18
C PHE A 45 -6.17 -2.37 -5.36
N ALA A 46 -7.33 -2.64 -5.96
CA ALA A 46 -8.41 -3.36 -5.28
C ALA A 46 -7.96 -4.76 -4.84
N THR A 47 -7.22 -5.48 -5.70
CA THR A 47 -6.62 -6.78 -5.38
C THR A 47 -5.61 -6.68 -4.23
N ILE A 48 -4.78 -5.63 -4.22
CA ILE A 48 -3.83 -5.34 -3.13
C ILE A 48 -4.56 -5.16 -1.80
N LEU A 49 -5.67 -4.41 -1.76
CA LEU A 49 -6.44 -4.21 -0.53
C LEU A 49 -7.01 -5.53 0.01
N ILE A 50 -7.48 -6.42 -0.87
CA ILE A 50 -7.96 -7.76 -0.49
C ILE A 50 -6.83 -8.61 0.09
N ARG A 51 -5.65 -8.61 -0.56
CA ARG A 51 -4.48 -9.36 -0.07
C ARG A 51 -3.96 -8.79 1.26
N ALA A 52 -3.92 -7.47 1.41
CA ALA A 52 -3.56 -6.81 2.66
C ALA A 52 -4.54 -7.14 3.80
N GLU A 53 -5.84 -7.20 3.52
CA GLU A 53 -6.86 -7.66 4.48
C GLU A 53 -6.61 -9.09 4.93
N HIS A 54 -6.37 -9.99 3.97
CA HIS A 54 -6.13 -11.42 4.22
C HIS A 54 -4.94 -11.65 5.16
N TYR A 55 -3.82 -10.96 4.91
CA TYR A 55 -2.61 -11.09 5.74
C TYR A 55 -2.64 -10.21 7.00
N GLY A 56 -3.63 -9.32 7.15
CA GLY A 56 -3.69 -8.37 8.27
C GLY A 56 -2.57 -7.32 8.22
N ILE A 57 -2.16 -6.90 7.02
CA ILE A 57 -1.11 -5.89 6.81
C ILE A 57 -1.66 -4.52 7.19
N ALA A 58 -0.84 -3.74 7.90
CA ALA A 58 -1.18 -2.36 8.23
C ALA A 58 -0.99 -1.47 7.01
N ILE A 59 -2.02 -0.71 6.65
CA ILE A 59 -1.93 0.37 5.67
C ILE A 59 -2.01 1.67 6.45
N TYR A 60 -1.06 2.58 6.26
CA TYR A 60 -1.03 3.86 6.98
C TYR A 60 -1.68 4.98 6.18
N LYS A 61 -1.42 5.00 4.88
CA LYS A 61 -1.84 6.05 3.97
C LYS A 61 -2.16 5.46 2.60
N ILE A 62 -3.16 6.03 1.94
CA ILE A 62 -3.47 5.79 0.52
C ILE A 62 -3.38 7.12 -0.21
N GLU A 63 -2.76 7.09 -1.38
CA GLU A 63 -2.61 8.22 -2.27
C GLU A 63 -3.22 7.88 -3.62
N ALA A 64 -3.91 8.83 -4.23
CA ALA A 64 -4.47 8.74 -5.56
C ALA A 64 -3.83 9.78 -6.47
N TYR A 65 -3.41 9.33 -7.65
CA TYR A 65 -2.71 10.13 -8.65
C TYR A 65 -3.54 10.19 -9.93
N LYS A 66 -3.63 11.38 -10.52
CA LYS A 66 -4.22 11.61 -11.84
C LYS A 66 -3.21 12.33 -12.70
N ASP A 67 -2.96 11.82 -13.90
CA ASP A 67 -1.99 12.40 -14.84
C ASP A 67 -0.62 12.68 -14.15
N LYS A 68 -0.19 11.70 -13.34
CA LYS A 68 1.05 11.72 -12.55
C LYS A 68 1.11 12.78 -11.44
N MET A 69 0.01 13.46 -11.13
CA MET A 69 -0.11 14.41 -10.03
C MET A 69 -0.92 13.82 -8.87
N LEU A 70 -0.45 14.02 -7.64
CA LEU A 70 -1.19 13.65 -6.43
C LEU A 70 -2.46 14.50 -6.32
N VAL A 71 -3.63 13.86 -6.39
CA VAL A 71 -4.93 14.55 -6.30
C VAL A 71 -5.62 14.34 -4.96
N ARG A 72 -5.28 13.26 -4.26
CA ARG A 72 -5.90 12.95 -2.96
C ARG A 72 -5.03 12.05 -2.11
N THR A 73 -5.11 12.25 -0.81
CA THR A 73 -4.53 11.38 0.19
C THR A 73 -5.52 11.19 1.34
N ASP A 74 -5.51 10.00 1.94
CA ASP A 74 -6.20 9.70 3.19
C ASP A 74 -5.31 8.77 4.02
N ASN A 75 -5.46 8.84 5.35
CA ASN A 75 -4.78 7.96 6.29
C ASN A 75 -5.78 7.36 7.29
N HIS A 76 -5.37 6.32 8.01
CA HIS A 76 -6.27 5.63 8.95
C HIS A 76 -6.72 6.51 10.14
N GLU A 77 -5.92 7.52 10.52
CA GLU A 77 -6.22 8.43 11.62
C GLU A 77 -7.43 9.33 11.32
N ALA A 78 -7.55 9.80 10.08
CA ALA A 78 -8.72 10.55 9.60
C ALA A 78 -10.05 9.79 9.78
N TYR A 79 -9.98 8.46 9.86
CA TYR A 79 -11.13 7.58 10.09
C TYR A 79 -11.26 7.10 11.54
N ARG A 80 -10.33 7.49 12.43
CA ARG A 80 -10.23 6.99 13.82
C ARG A 80 -10.23 5.46 13.89
N LYS A 81 -9.51 4.81 12.96
CA LYS A 81 -9.36 3.36 12.87
C LYS A 81 -7.88 2.95 13.01
N LYS A 82 -7.64 1.67 13.31
CA LYS A 82 -6.29 1.11 13.23
C LYS A 82 -5.89 0.95 11.75
N ALA A 83 -4.60 1.07 11.47
CA ALA A 83 -4.02 0.88 10.14
C ALA A 83 -4.40 -0.47 9.48
N THR A 84 -4.62 -1.52 10.28
CA THR A 84 -5.02 -2.86 9.81
C THR A 84 -6.52 -3.03 9.55
N MET A 85 -7.37 -2.05 9.91
CA MET A 85 -8.83 -2.22 9.80
C MET A 85 -9.33 -1.95 8.38
N PRO A 86 -9.91 -2.94 7.67
CA PRO A 86 -10.34 -2.78 6.29
C PRO A 86 -11.36 -1.68 6.03
N GLN A 87 -12.17 -1.35 7.03
CA GLN A 87 -13.21 -0.34 6.92
C GLN A 87 -12.66 1.02 6.50
N TRP A 88 -11.46 1.41 6.95
CA TRP A 88 -10.93 2.74 6.63
C TRP A 88 -10.45 2.80 5.17
N TYR A 89 -9.63 1.84 4.73
CA TYR A 89 -9.08 1.89 3.38
C TYR A 89 -10.13 1.56 2.31
N LYS A 90 -11.10 0.68 2.59
CA LYS A 90 -12.24 0.44 1.68
C LYS A 90 -13.08 1.70 1.51
N THR A 91 -13.27 2.47 2.59
CA THR A 91 -13.99 3.75 2.53
C THR A 91 -13.21 4.80 1.76
N ALA A 92 -11.91 4.97 2.06
CA ALA A 92 -11.04 5.92 1.38
C ALA A 92 -10.96 5.62 -0.13
N PHE A 93 -10.59 4.39 -0.49
CA PHE A 93 -10.51 3.95 -1.88
C PHE A 93 -11.86 4.10 -2.61
N GLY A 94 -12.96 3.75 -1.96
CA GLY A 94 -14.31 3.96 -2.47
C GLY A 94 -14.64 5.42 -2.77
N LYS A 95 -14.16 6.37 -1.95
CA LYS A 95 -14.31 7.82 -2.22
C LYS A 95 -13.46 8.24 -3.42
N PHE A 96 -12.25 7.70 -3.53
CA PHE A 96 -11.31 8.12 -4.57
C PHE A 96 -11.85 7.75 -5.95
N LYS A 97 -12.23 6.47 -6.16
CA LYS A 97 -12.71 5.97 -7.45
C LYS A 97 -14.00 6.62 -7.98
N ARG A 98 -14.81 7.21 -7.10
CA ARG A 98 -16.03 7.93 -7.51
C ARG A 98 -15.74 9.29 -8.14
N THR A 99 -14.54 9.83 -7.96
CA THR A 99 -14.23 11.21 -8.36
C THR A 99 -13.71 11.28 -9.79
N HIS A 100 -12.80 10.38 -10.18
CA HIS A 100 -12.19 10.37 -11.52
C HIS A 100 -11.88 8.95 -11.98
N LYS A 101 -11.94 8.72 -13.30
CA LYS A 101 -11.47 7.48 -13.94
C LYS A 101 -9.97 7.57 -14.26
N ASN A 102 -9.35 6.41 -14.47
CA ASN A 102 -7.94 6.28 -14.87
C ASN A 102 -6.99 6.98 -13.88
N MET A 103 -7.15 6.64 -12.60
CA MET A 103 -6.22 7.06 -11.55
C MET A 103 -5.26 5.92 -11.22
N LEU A 104 -4.08 6.29 -10.74
CA LEU A 104 -3.13 5.37 -10.14
C LEU A 104 -3.18 5.50 -8.63
N TYR A 105 -2.91 4.40 -7.94
CA TYR A 105 -3.01 4.33 -6.49
C TYR A 105 -1.73 3.80 -5.88
N ARG A 106 -1.39 4.34 -4.71
CA ARG A 106 -0.26 3.91 -3.89
C ARG A 106 -0.72 3.82 -2.44
N ALA A 107 -0.06 2.94 -1.68
CA ALA A 107 -0.23 2.85 -0.24
C ALA A 107 1.12 2.76 0.49
N GLU A 108 1.12 3.21 1.75
CA GLU A 108 2.21 2.98 2.69
C GLU A 108 1.87 1.81 3.60
N PHE A 109 2.63 0.73 3.45
CA PHE A 109 2.41 -0.53 4.16
C PHE A 109 3.38 -0.69 5.32
N LYS A 110 2.94 -1.42 6.34
CA LYS A 110 3.80 -1.98 7.37
C LYS A 110 3.43 -3.44 7.62
N VAL A 111 4.38 -4.33 7.40
CA VAL A 111 4.26 -5.76 7.69
C VAL A 111 4.84 -6.00 9.08
N SER A 112 4.06 -6.64 9.96
CA SER A 112 4.54 -6.90 11.32
C SER A 112 5.68 -7.91 11.32
N GLN A 113 6.64 -7.77 12.25
CA GLN A 113 7.73 -8.75 12.41
C GLN A 113 7.20 -10.19 12.54
N LYS A 114 6.14 -10.39 13.31
CA LYS A 114 5.45 -11.69 13.46
C LYS A 114 4.97 -12.30 12.14
N LEU A 115 4.64 -11.50 11.13
CA LEU A 115 4.26 -12.01 9.80
C LEU A 115 5.50 -12.38 8.98
N LEU A 116 6.57 -11.59 9.09
CA LEU A 116 7.85 -11.86 8.43
C LEU A 116 8.54 -13.12 8.98
N ASP A 117 8.44 -13.36 10.30
CA ASP A 117 9.01 -14.53 10.96
C ASP A 117 8.27 -15.84 10.65
N ARG A 118 7.13 -15.77 9.96
CA ARG A 118 6.29 -16.93 9.58
C ARG A 118 6.50 -17.38 8.13
N GLN A 119 7.38 -16.70 7.38
CA GLN A 119 7.78 -17.14 6.04
C GLN A 119 8.68 -18.37 6.08
#